data_AF-A0A7Z9UUE7-F1
#
_entry.id   AF-A0A7Z9UUE7-F1
#
_cell.length_a   1.000
_cell.length_b   1.000
_cell.length_c   1.000
_cell.angle_alpha   90.00
_cell.angle_beta   90.00
_cell.angle_gamma   90.00
#
_symmetry.space_group_name_H-M   'P 1'
#
loop_
_entity.id
_entity.type
_entity.pdbx_description
1 polymer ?
#
loop_
_entity_poly.entity_id
_entity_poly.type
_entity_poly.pdbx_seq_one_letter_code
_entity_poly.pdbx_strand_id
1 'polypeptide(L)'
;MRMKLFVKLSFFIFIIFAVYIAHAGELLSEDIGDAKKNKGSTVIKDQTYTIKGSGSDIWNKADGFRFAYTKVSGDFEAVVHQVSIDLPNEWAKGGVHARQSIEPGAANAQTIVTGG
;
A
#
# COMPACT_ATOMS: atom_id res chain seq x y z
N MET A 1 46.48 -35.37 -17.26
CA MET A 1 47.29 -34.93 -16.11
C MET A 1 46.81 -33.54 -15.70
N ARG A 2 46.00 -33.43 -14.63
CA ARG A 2 46.24 -32.61 -13.40
C ARG A 2 46.84 -31.22 -13.71
N MET A 3 46.30 -30.10 -13.23
CA MET A 3 45.97 -29.85 -11.83
C MET A 3 45.16 -28.55 -11.67
N LYS A 4 44.17 -28.56 -10.78
CA LYS A 4 43.49 -27.37 -10.23
C LYS A 4 44.49 -26.57 -9.39
N LEU A 5 44.44 -25.23 -9.43
CA LEU A 5 45.05 -24.38 -8.40
C LEU A 5 43.96 -23.55 -7.71
N PHE A 6 43.71 -23.90 -6.45
CA PHE A 6 42.90 -23.14 -5.50
C PHE A 6 43.73 -21.97 -4.97
N VAL A 7 43.16 -20.76 -4.95
CA VAL A 7 43.62 -19.68 -4.07
C VAL A 7 42.54 -19.44 -3.02
N LYS A 8 42.94 -19.60 -1.75
CA LYS A 8 42.11 -19.46 -0.55
C LYS A 8 42.02 -17.99 -0.11
N LEU A 9 40.82 -17.64 0.33
CA LEU A 9 40.52 -16.94 1.60
C LEU A 9 41.05 -15.51 1.80
N SER A 10 40.12 -14.54 1.81
CA SER A 10 40.06 -13.59 2.92
C SER A 10 38.62 -13.13 3.15
N PHE A 11 38.12 -13.41 4.35
CA PHE A 11 36.87 -12.91 4.89
C PHE A 11 36.99 -11.39 5.05
N PHE A 12 36.16 -10.63 4.36
CA PHE A 12 35.81 -9.28 4.79
C PHE A 12 34.29 -9.19 4.79
N ILE A 13 33.70 -9.58 5.92
CA ILE A 13 32.31 -9.25 6.22
C ILE A 13 32.29 -7.73 6.41
N PHE A 14 31.90 -7.01 5.36
CA PHE A 14 31.39 -5.66 5.51
C PHE A 14 29.96 -5.81 6.03
N ILE A 15 29.76 -5.65 7.35
CA ILE A 15 28.46 -5.26 7.89
C ILE A 15 28.22 -3.84 7.36
N ILE A 16 27.68 -3.76 6.16
CA ILE A 16 26.99 -2.56 5.72
C ILE A 16 25.68 -2.58 6.51
N PHE A 17 25.59 -1.72 7.51
CA PHE A 17 24.30 -1.19 7.97
C PHE A 17 23.70 -0.44 6.77
N ALA A 18 23.17 -1.19 5.81
CA ALA A 18 22.25 -0.63 4.85
C ALA A 18 21.04 -0.29 5.70
N VAL A 19 20.91 0.99 6.04
CA VAL A 19 19.58 1.54 6.25
C VAL A 19 18.88 1.25 4.93
N TYR A 20 18.10 0.17 4.91
CA TYR A 20 17.14 -0.07 3.86
C TYR A 20 16.16 1.09 4.03
N ILE A 21 16.40 2.19 3.31
CA ILE A 21 15.31 3.10 3.00
C ILE A 21 14.43 2.25 2.10
N ALA A 22 13.45 1.59 2.73
CA ALA A 22 12.32 1.01 2.03
C ALA A 22 11.71 2.17 1.25
N HIS A 23 12.09 2.29 -0.01
CA HIS A 23 11.28 3.03 -0.95
C HIS A 23 9.91 2.39 -0.84
N ALA A 24 8.85 3.20 -0.77
CA ALA A 24 7.50 2.68 -0.89
C ALA A 24 7.50 1.78 -2.13
N GLY A 25 7.46 0.47 -1.93
CA GLY A 25 7.39 -0.48 -3.03
C GLY A 25 6.22 -0.07 -3.90
N GLU A 26 6.29 -0.30 -5.21
CA GLU A 26 5.17 0.02 -6.08
C GLU A 26 3.91 -0.63 -5.50
N LEU A 27 2.97 0.21 -5.04
CA LEU A 27 1.77 -0.27 -4.40
C LEU A 27 0.94 -0.95 -5.48
N LEU A 28 0.47 -2.16 -5.18
CA LEU A 28 -0.61 -2.76 -5.95
C LEU A 28 -1.82 -1.85 -5.85
N SER A 29 -2.64 -1.80 -6.90
CA SER A 29 -3.82 -0.94 -6.86
C SER A 29 -5.03 -1.55 -7.54
N GLU A 30 -6.15 -1.53 -6.82
CA GLU A 30 -7.39 -2.19 -7.21
C GLU A 30 -8.62 -1.41 -6.73
N ASP A 31 -9.70 -1.49 -7.50
CA ASP A 31 -11.02 -1.05 -7.07
C ASP A 31 -11.72 -2.21 -6.36
N ILE A 32 -12.20 -2.00 -5.14
CA ILE A 32 -12.88 -3.00 -4.32
C ILE A 32 -14.38 -2.80 -4.40
N GLY A 33 -15.12 -3.91 -4.46
CA GLY A 33 -16.59 -3.91 -4.45
C GLY A 33 -17.21 -3.17 -5.63
N ASP A 34 -18.16 -2.29 -5.34
CA ASP A 34 -18.90 -1.56 -6.36
C ASP A 34 -18.08 -0.46 -7.06
N ALA A 35 -16.95 -0.05 -6.49
CA ALA A 35 -15.98 0.85 -7.14
C ALA A 35 -15.49 0.30 -8.49
N LYS A 36 -15.53 -1.03 -8.68
CA LYS A 36 -15.22 -1.69 -9.97
C LYS A 36 -16.09 -1.20 -11.14
N LYS A 37 -17.30 -0.67 -10.86
CA LYS A 37 -18.21 -0.12 -11.88
C LYS A 37 -17.75 1.25 -12.38
N ASN A 38 -17.17 2.06 -11.50
CA ASN A 38 -16.68 3.41 -11.79
C ASN A 38 -15.21 3.49 -11.39
N LYS A 39 -14.32 2.87 -12.16
CA LYS A 39 -12.92 2.66 -11.75
C LYS A 39 -12.22 3.96 -11.33
N GLY A 40 -11.54 3.89 -10.20
CA GLY A 40 -10.65 4.94 -9.73
C GLY A 40 -9.29 4.91 -10.44
N SER A 41 -8.34 5.67 -9.91
CA SER A 41 -6.96 5.67 -10.41
C SER A 41 -5.96 5.89 -9.28
N THR A 42 -4.75 5.38 -9.48
CA THR A 42 -3.59 5.65 -8.63
C THR A 42 -2.45 6.07 -9.55
N VAL A 43 -1.95 7.28 -9.38
CA VAL A 43 -0.84 7.83 -10.16
C VAL A 43 0.32 8.09 -9.21
N ILE A 44 1.50 7.58 -9.56
CA ILE A 44 2.72 7.74 -8.78
C ILE A 44 3.64 8.70 -9.54
N LYS A 45 3.98 9.83 -8.91
CA LYS A 45 4.92 10.80 -9.48
C LYS A 45 5.73 11.42 -8.35
N ASP A 46 7.06 11.45 -8.50
CA ASP A 46 7.98 12.07 -7.54
C ASP A 46 7.72 11.60 -6.09
N GLN A 47 7.54 10.28 -5.91
CA GLN A 47 7.22 9.61 -4.63
C GLN A 47 5.87 10.00 -4.00
N THR A 48 5.04 10.75 -4.72
CA THR A 48 3.68 11.10 -4.30
C THR A 48 2.67 10.19 -4.99
N TYR A 49 1.76 9.63 -4.19
CA TYR A 49 0.65 8.82 -4.66
C TYR A 49 -0.61 9.70 -4.73
N THR A 50 -1.12 9.92 -5.93
CA THR A 50 -2.41 10.57 -6.15
C THR A 50 -3.46 9.49 -6.41
N ILE A 51 -4.38 9.33 -5.46
CA ILE A 51 -5.42 8.31 -5.50
C ILE A 51 -6.77 8.99 -5.73
N LYS A 52 -7.49 8.56 -6.77
CA LYS A 52 -8.89 8.93 -7.01
C LYS A 52 -9.76 7.71 -6.75
N GLY A 53 -10.65 7.84 -5.78
CA GLY A 53 -11.58 6.79 -5.36
C GLY A 53 -12.97 6.95 -5.97
N SER A 54 -13.73 5.86 -5.88
CA SER A 54 -15.17 5.78 -6.12
C SER A 54 -15.72 4.67 -5.22
N GLY A 55 -17.02 4.41 -5.28
CA GLY A 55 -17.70 3.42 -4.45
C GLY A 55 -18.73 4.07 -3.55
N SER A 56 -19.61 3.25 -2.97
CA SER A 56 -20.74 3.76 -2.18
C SER A 56 -20.40 4.01 -0.72
N ASP A 57 -19.73 3.07 -0.04
CA ASP A 57 -19.40 3.20 1.38
C ASP A 57 -18.35 2.18 1.86
N ILE A 58 -17.86 2.36 3.09
CA ILE A 58 -16.95 1.46 3.82
C ILE A 58 -17.56 1.15 5.19
N TRP A 59 -18.69 0.44 5.20
CA TRP A 59 -19.46 0.14 6.43
C TRP A 59 -20.56 -0.93 6.25
N ASN A 60 -21.13 -1.03 5.04
CA ASN A 60 -22.27 -1.90 4.73
C ASN A 60 -21.85 -3.36 4.44
N LYS A 61 -22.76 -4.14 3.84
CA LYS A 61 -22.52 -5.52 3.38
C LYS A 61 -21.26 -5.69 2.52
N ALA A 62 -20.84 -4.64 1.83
CA ALA A 62 -19.65 -4.64 0.99
C ALA A 62 -19.04 -3.23 0.93
N ASP A 63 -17.74 -3.16 1.18
CA ASP A 63 -16.86 -2.02 0.94
C ASP A 63 -16.78 -1.65 -0.54
N GLY A 64 -16.79 -0.36 -0.81
CA GLY A 64 -16.57 0.23 -2.13
C GLY A 64 -15.51 1.32 -2.09
N PHE A 65 -14.30 1.06 -2.57
CA PHE A 65 -13.22 2.06 -2.62
C PHE A 65 -12.08 1.69 -3.58
N ARG A 66 -11.23 2.68 -3.91
CA ARG A 66 -9.93 2.47 -4.55
C ARG A 66 -8.87 2.20 -3.48
N PHE A 67 -8.14 1.09 -3.60
CA PHE A 67 -7.09 0.72 -2.65
C PHE A 67 -5.72 0.70 -3.34
N ALA A 68 -4.74 1.42 -2.77
CA ALA A 68 -3.34 1.28 -3.11
C ALA A 68 -2.64 0.62 -1.92
N TYR A 69 -2.06 -0.55 -2.11
CA TYR A 69 -1.67 -1.42 -1.01
C TYR A 69 -0.41 -2.24 -1.29
N THR A 70 0.20 -2.72 -0.22
CA THR A 70 1.19 -3.80 -0.25
C THR A 70 0.73 -4.91 0.68
N LYS A 71 1.22 -6.13 0.46
CA LYS A 71 0.94 -7.27 1.31
C LYS A 71 2.00 -7.34 2.40
N VAL A 72 1.55 -7.42 3.65
CA VAL A 72 2.40 -7.58 4.83
C VAL A 72 1.95 -8.80 5.63
N SER A 73 2.83 -9.36 6.44
CA SER A 73 2.52 -10.46 7.36
C SER A 73 3.19 -10.22 8.71
N GLY A 74 2.52 -10.64 9.78
CA GLY A 74 2.97 -10.34 11.15
C GLY A 74 2.68 -8.88 11.53
N ASP A 75 3.34 -8.42 12.58
CA ASP A 75 3.23 -7.05 13.05
C ASP A 75 3.88 -6.09 12.04
N PHE A 76 3.27 -4.93 11.85
CA PHE A 76 3.75 -3.93 10.91
C PHE A 76 3.48 -2.52 11.43
N GLU A 77 4.29 -1.58 10.96
CA GLU A 77 4.07 -0.15 11.11
C GLU A 77 3.97 0.48 9.72
N ALA A 78 3.01 1.38 9.54
CA ALA A 78 2.84 2.14 8.31
C ALA A 78 2.75 3.63 8.65
N VAL A 79 3.68 4.41 8.11
CA VAL A 79 3.71 5.87 8.26
C VAL A 79 3.36 6.49 6.90
N VAL A 80 2.28 7.27 6.87
CA VAL A 80 1.79 7.91 5.65
C VAL A 80 1.68 9.41 5.91
N HIS A 81 2.28 10.21 5.04
CA HIS A 81 2.11 11.66 5.05
C HIS A 81 0.99 12.06 4.08
N GLN A 82 -0.18 12.42 4.61
CA GLN A 82 -1.29 12.90 3.81
C GLN A 82 -1.08 14.38 3.43
N VAL A 83 -0.65 14.62 2.20
CA VAL A 83 -0.37 15.98 1.69
C VAL A 83 -1.66 16.81 1.56
N SER A 84 -2.72 16.20 1.01
CA SER A 84 -4.02 16.81 0.82
C SER A 84 -5.08 15.74 0.68
N ILE A 85 -6.33 16.08 0.97
CA ILE A 85 -7.48 15.23 0.71
C ILE A 85 -8.63 16.10 0.21
N ASP A 86 -9.32 15.62 -0.83
CA ASP A 86 -10.52 16.26 -1.37
C ASP A 86 -11.68 15.26 -1.24
N LEU A 87 -12.74 15.67 -0.54
CA LEU A 87 -13.89 14.83 -0.17
C LEU A 87 -15.17 15.55 -0.61
N PRO A 88 -15.54 15.49 -1.90
CA PRO A 88 -16.57 16.37 -2.49
C PRO A 88 -18.01 16.06 -2.07
N ASN A 89 -18.24 15.12 -1.16
CA ASN A 89 -19.55 14.70 -0.65
C ASN A 89 -19.45 14.46 0.86
N GLU A 90 -20.53 14.74 1.60
CA GLU A 90 -20.61 14.61 3.06
C GLU A 90 -20.29 13.17 3.58
N TRP A 91 -20.38 12.15 2.73
CA TRP A 91 -20.07 10.76 3.07
C TRP A 91 -18.82 10.23 2.37
N ALA A 92 -18.12 11.06 1.58
CA ALA A 92 -16.86 10.69 0.97
C ALA A 92 -15.81 10.41 2.06
N LYS A 93 -15.03 9.35 1.89
CA LYS A 93 -14.04 8.88 2.87
C LYS A 93 -12.70 8.67 2.22
N GLY A 94 -11.63 8.96 2.95
CA GLY A 94 -10.27 8.63 2.53
C GLY A 94 -9.30 8.62 3.70
N GLY A 95 -8.23 7.84 3.58
CA GLY A 95 -7.22 7.71 4.62
C GLY A 95 -6.49 6.37 4.55
N VAL A 96 -5.95 5.94 5.69
CA VAL A 96 -5.17 4.70 5.81
C VAL A 96 -6.08 3.55 6.19
N HIS A 97 -5.85 2.40 5.56
CA HIS A 97 -6.67 1.21 5.71
C HIS A 97 -5.77 -0.02 5.79
N ALA A 98 -5.92 -0.82 6.84
CA ALA A 98 -5.36 -2.16 6.97
C ALA A 98 -6.48 -3.19 6.86
N ARG A 99 -6.33 -4.18 5.99
CA ARG A 99 -7.38 -5.17 5.72
C ARG A 99 -6.79 -6.54 5.39
N GLN A 100 -7.50 -7.59 5.81
CA GLN A 100 -7.03 -8.98 5.71
C GLN A 100 -6.96 -9.47 4.25
N SER A 101 -7.82 -8.97 3.36
CA SER A 101 -7.82 -9.30 1.93
C SER A 101 -8.46 -8.17 1.11
N ILE A 102 -8.48 -8.28 -0.21
CA ILE A 102 -9.14 -7.33 -1.13
C ILE A 102 -10.64 -7.63 -1.35
N GLU A 103 -11.20 -8.61 -0.65
CA GLU A 103 -12.61 -8.96 -0.78
C GLU A 103 -13.53 -7.92 -0.12
N PRO A 104 -14.67 -7.53 -0.72
CA PRO A 104 -15.46 -6.38 -0.23
C PRO A 104 -15.98 -6.46 1.22
N GLY A 105 -15.90 -7.59 1.92
CA GLY A 105 -16.31 -7.72 3.32
C GLY A 105 -15.18 -8.15 4.27
N ALA A 106 -13.93 -7.91 3.88
CA ALA A 106 -12.77 -8.35 4.66
C ALA A 106 -12.67 -7.58 5.99
N ALA A 107 -12.27 -8.28 7.05
CA ALA A 107 -11.96 -7.65 8.32
C ALA A 107 -10.88 -6.57 8.15
N ASN A 108 -11.12 -5.41 8.78
CA ASN A 108 -10.33 -4.22 8.57
C ASN A 108 -10.20 -3.34 9.82
N ALA A 109 -9.17 -2.49 9.78
CA ALA A 109 -8.96 -1.36 10.68
C ALA A 109 -8.60 -0.14 9.85
N GLN A 110 -9.17 1.01 10.18
CA GLN A 110 -9.03 2.20 9.34
C GLN A 110 -8.89 3.47 10.17
N THR A 111 -8.06 4.39 9.67
CA THR A 111 -7.97 5.77 10.15
C THR A 111 -8.28 6.66 8.95
N ILE A 112 -9.52 7.14 8.92
CA ILE A 112 -10.08 7.85 7.77
C ILE A 112 -10.69 9.17 8.20
N VAL A 113 -10.73 10.10 7.25
CA VAL A 113 -11.51 11.33 7.35
C VAL A 113 -12.76 11.15 6.48
N THR A 114 -13.90 11.62 7.00
CA THR A 114 -15.16 11.71 6.27
C THR A 114 -15.40 13.16 5.88
N GLY A 115 -15.96 13.39 4.69
CA GLY A 115 -16.39 14.71 4.24
C GLY A 115 -17.47 15.31 5.15
N GLY A 116 -17.76 16.59 4.91
CA GLY A 116 -18.79 17.36 5.61
C GLY A 116 -19.22 18.55 4.78
#